data_AF-A0A5K3ERP5-F1
#
_entry.id   AF-A0A5K3ERP5-F1
#
_cell.length_a   1.000
_cell.length_b   1.000
_cell.length_c   1.000
_cell.angle_alpha   90.00
_cell.angle_beta   90.00
_cell.angle_gamma   90.00
#
_symmetry.space_group_name_H-M   'P 1'
#
loop_
_entity.id
_entity.type
_entity.pdbx_description
1 polymer ?
#
loop_
_entity_poly.entity_id
_entity_poly.type
_entity_poly.pdbx_seq_one_letter_code
_entity_poly.pdbx_strand_id
1 'polypeptide(L)'
;MTGVPSSNGDVELDDGPVQTKSPRKRLSVERIYQKKTQLEHILIRPDTYIGSVSRSATMMWVFDKEKQSMVQKEITYTPGLYKIYDEILG
;
A
#
# COMPACT_ATOMS: atom_id res chain seq x y z
N MET A 1 -42.35 -23.35 14.63
CA MET A 1 -41.72 -22.51 13.58
C MET A 1 -40.52 -21.83 14.23
N THR A 2 -39.34 -22.49 14.17
CA THR A 2 -38.13 -22.04 13.41
C THR A 2 -37.53 -20.76 14.04
N GLY A 3 -36.45 -20.83 14.84
CA GLY A 3 -35.03 -20.91 14.40
C GLY A 3 -34.62 -19.55 13.81
N VAL A 4 -33.64 -18.76 14.28
CA VAL A 4 -32.22 -19.04 14.60
C VAL A 4 -31.67 -17.85 15.42
N PRO A 5 -30.84 -18.02 16.47
CA PRO A 5 -29.91 -16.97 16.88
C PRO A 5 -28.61 -17.16 16.12
N SER A 6 -28.32 -16.28 15.14
CA SER A 6 -27.01 -16.26 14.48
C SER A 6 -25.95 -15.89 15.52
N SER A 7 -25.20 -16.89 15.97
CA SER A 7 -23.97 -16.70 16.73
C SER A 7 -22.94 -16.06 15.81
N ASN A 8 -22.58 -14.80 16.06
CA ASN A 8 -21.43 -14.18 15.43
C ASN A 8 -20.17 -14.95 15.85
N GLY A 9 -19.51 -15.58 14.86
CA GLY A 9 -18.40 -16.50 15.08
C GLY A 9 -17.11 -15.77 15.44
N ASP A 10 -16.66 -15.94 16.67
CA ASP A 10 -15.28 -15.68 17.07
C ASP A 10 -14.38 -16.76 16.44
N VAL A 11 -13.48 -16.37 15.54
CA VAL A 11 -12.48 -17.30 14.97
C VAL A 11 -11.32 -17.40 15.97
N GLU A 12 -11.24 -18.53 16.69
CA GLU A 12 -10.07 -18.87 17.50
C GLU A 12 -9.01 -19.52 16.62
N LEU A 13 -7.82 -18.91 16.57
CA LEU A 13 -6.62 -19.55 16.04
C LEU A 13 -5.97 -20.34 17.18
N ASP A 14 -5.92 -21.67 17.02
CA ASP A 14 -5.27 -22.63 17.91
C ASP A 14 -3.76 -22.38 17.94
N ASP A 15 -3.22 -22.04 19.11
CA ASP A 15 -1.80 -21.88 19.37
C ASP A 15 -1.46 -22.69 20.63
N GLY A 16 -0.50 -23.60 20.52
CA GLY A 16 -0.03 -24.52 21.55
C GLY A 16 0.48 -23.86 22.84
N PRO A 17 1.01 -24.63 23.81
CA PRO A 17 0.91 -24.28 25.23
C PRO A 17 1.73 -23.04 25.62
N VAL A 18 0.96 -21.96 25.87
CA VAL A 18 1.02 -20.91 26.90
C VAL A 18 2.39 -20.50 27.47
N GLN A 19 2.81 -19.28 27.14
CA GLN A 19 3.51 -18.40 28.08
C GLN A 19 2.81 -17.04 28.23
N THR A 20 2.68 -16.64 29.48
CA THR A 20 1.89 -15.53 30.04
C THR A 20 2.16 -14.17 29.41
N LYS A 21 1.17 -13.57 28.73
CA LYS A 21 1.14 -12.12 28.41
C LYS A 21 -0.30 -11.58 28.49
N SER A 22 -0.41 -10.36 29.02
CA SER A 22 -1.57 -9.48 29.24
C SER A 22 -2.75 -9.68 28.27
N PRO A 23 -4.00 -9.38 28.67
CA PRO A 23 -5.18 -9.64 27.84
C PRO A 23 -5.09 -8.83 26.55
N ARG A 24 -4.68 -9.47 25.46
CA ARG A 24 -4.76 -8.89 24.12
C ARG A 24 -6.24 -8.69 23.84
N LYS A 25 -6.68 -7.43 23.81
CA LYS A 25 -8.03 -7.04 23.39
C LYS A 25 -8.28 -7.69 22.03
N ARG A 26 -9.05 -8.79 22.00
CA ARG A 26 -9.38 -9.51 20.76
C ARG A 26 -10.09 -8.51 19.84
N LEU A 27 -9.54 -8.28 18.65
CA LEU A 27 -10.15 -7.41 17.66
C LEU A 27 -11.35 -8.15 17.07
N SER A 28 -12.46 -7.45 16.81
CA SER A 28 -13.62 -8.08 16.16
C SER A 28 -13.26 -8.53 14.75
N VAL A 29 -13.95 -9.55 14.25
CA VAL A 29 -13.72 -10.14 12.93
C VAL A 29 -13.84 -9.07 11.83
N GLU A 30 -14.79 -8.14 11.96
CA GLU A 30 -15.00 -7.03 11.01
C GLU A 30 -13.85 -6.03 11.01
N ARG A 31 -13.13 -5.90 12.14
CA ARG A 31 -11.94 -5.04 12.21
C ARG A 31 -10.74 -5.69 11.52
N ILE A 32 -10.66 -7.02 11.55
CA ILE A 32 -9.56 -7.79 10.94
C ILE A 32 -9.78 -7.91 9.42
N TYR A 33 -11.01 -8.20 8.99
CA TYR A 33 -11.35 -8.42 7.58
C TYR A 33 -12.14 -7.25 7.03
N GLN A 34 -11.52 -6.50 6.12
CA GLN A 34 -12.13 -5.34 5.48
C GLN A 34 -12.13 -5.49 3.97
N LYS A 35 -13.30 -5.37 3.34
CA LYS A 35 -13.42 -5.19 1.90
C LYS A 35 -13.14 -3.72 1.57
N LYS A 36 -12.17 -3.46 0.69
CA LYS A 36 -11.87 -2.12 0.17
C LYS A 36 -12.46 -1.97 -1.22
N THR A 37 -12.95 -0.78 -1.52
CA THR A 37 -13.27 -0.38 -2.89
C THR A 37 -11.98 -0.21 -3.70
N GLN A 38 -12.09 -0.17 -5.03
CA GLN A 38 -10.93 -0.02 -5.88
C GLN A 38 -10.17 1.28 -5.62
N LEU A 39 -10.89 2.40 -5.47
CA LEU A 39 -10.29 3.70 -5.19
C LEU A 39 -9.58 3.71 -3.84
N GLU A 40 -10.20 3.15 -2.80
CA GLU A 40 -9.56 3.02 -1.48
C GLU A 40 -8.28 2.18 -1.56
N HIS A 41 -8.30 1.07 -2.30
CA HIS A 41 -7.13 0.21 -2.42
C HIS A 41 -5.97 0.92 -3.15
N ILE A 42 -6.26 1.68 -4.20
CA ILE A 42 -5.26 2.50 -4.91
C ILE A 42 -4.65 3.53 -3.96
N LEU A 43 -5.47 4.23 -3.18
CA LEU A 43 -4.99 5.25 -2.24
C LEU A 43 -4.19 4.65 -1.07
N ILE A 44 -4.53 3.44 -0.62
CA ILE A 44 -3.85 2.77 0.50
C ILE A 44 -2.55 2.09 0.05
N ARG A 45 -2.49 1.60 -1.20
CA ARG A 45 -1.31 0.90 -1.75
C ARG A 45 -0.89 1.50 -3.09
N PRO A 46 -0.48 2.78 -3.12
CA PRO A 46 -0.14 3.46 -4.38
C PRO A 46 1.05 2.82 -5.08
N ASP A 47 1.97 2.22 -4.33
CA ASP A 47 3.24 1.67 -4.84
C ASP A 47 3.04 0.62 -5.94
N THR A 48 1.98 -0.19 -5.88
CA THR A 48 1.69 -1.21 -6.92
C THR A 48 1.06 -0.64 -8.18
N TYR A 49 0.57 0.60 -8.14
CA TYR A 49 -0.12 1.25 -9.26
C TYR A 49 0.77 2.28 -9.97
N ILE A 50 1.46 3.13 -9.21
CA ILE A 50 2.25 4.24 -9.75
C ILE A 50 3.74 4.16 -9.38
N GLY A 51 4.12 3.18 -8.55
CA GLY A 51 5.45 3.12 -7.95
C GLY A 51 5.55 3.97 -6.68
N SER A 52 6.75 4.03 -6.11
CA SER A 52 6.99 4.63 -4.78
C SER A 52 6.53 6.09 -4.70
N VAL A 53 5.81 6.40 -3.62
CA VAL A 53 5.45 7.78 -3.25
C VAL A 53 6.54 8.50 -2.45
N SER A 54 7.62 7.81 -2.11
CA SER A 54 8.77 8.38 -1.41
C SER A 54 9.80 8.93 -2.39
N ARG A 55 10.59 9.92 -1.96
CA ARG A 55 11.71 10.43 -2.76
C ARG A 55 12.83 9.41 -2.83
N SER A 56 13.37 9.18 -4.02
CA SER A 56 14.52 8.32 -4.26
C SER A 56 15.55 9.04 -5.13
N ALA A 57 16.83 8.90 -4.78
CA ALA A 57 17.95 9.33 -5.60
C ALA A 57 18.28 8.24 -6.62
N THR A 58 18.24 8.59 -7.91
CA THR A 58 18.51 7.66 -9.02
C THR A 58 19.26 8.37 -10.13
N MET A 59 20.19 7.67 -10.78
CA MET A 59 20.84 8.13 -12.01
C MET A 59 19.85 8.11 -13.18
N MET A 60 19.52 9.28 -13.70
CA MET A 60 18.53 9.45 -14.79
C MET A 60 19.10 10.31 -15.92
N TRP A 61 18.54 10.14 -17.12
CA TRP A 61 18.84 11.01 -18.25
C TRP A 61 18.05 12.30 -18.16
N VAL A 62 18.76 13.43 -18.14
CA VAL A 62 18.16 14.77 -18.10
C VAL A 62 18.67 15.57 -19.29
N PHE A 63 17.79 16.32 -19.93
CA PHE A 63 18.17 17.21 -21.02
C PHE A 63 18.87 18.46 -20.47
N ASP A 64 20.11 18.68 -20.88
CA ASP A 64 20.90 19.86 -20.51
C ASP A 64 20.74 20.95 -21.59
N LYS A 65 20.11 22.07 -21.21
CA LYS A 65 19.82 23.17 -22.14
C LYS A 65 21.08 23.90 -22.62
N GLU A 66 22.15 23.92 -21.85
CA GLU A 66 23.38 24.60 -22.26
C GLU A 66 24.15 23.77 -23.28
N LYS A 67 24.22 22.45 -23.03
CA LYS A 67 24.91 21.50 -23.92
C LYS A 67 24.05 20.96 -25.05
N GLN A 68 22.76 21.34 -25.10
CA GLN A 68 21.76 20.85 -26.06
C GLN A 68 21.79 19.32 -26.23
N SER A 69 21.94 18.59 -25.12
CA SER A 69 22.18 17.14 -25.14
C SER A 69 21.64 16.46 -23.88
N MET A 70 21.45 15.14 -23.96
CA MET A 70 21.09 14.31 -22.81
C MET A 70 22.33 14.00 -21.98
N VAL A 71 22.24 14.19 -20.67
CA VAL A 71 23.32 13.88 -19.72
C VAL A 71 22.77 13.01 -18.59
N GLN A 72 23.58 12.06 -18.11
CA GLN A 72 23.23 11.31 -16.91
C GLN A 72 23.55 12.14 -15.68
N LYS A 73 22.55 12.32 -14.81
CA LYS A 73 22.67 13.03 -13.53
C LYS A 73 21.97 12.23 -12.45
N GLU A 74 22.52 12.23 -11.25
CA GLU A 74 21.81 11.76 -10.07
C GLU A 74 20.76 12.79 -9.71
N ILE A 75 19.49 12.37 -9.69
CA ILE A 75 18.36 13.23 -9.33
C ILE A 75 17.59 12.59 -8.19
N THR A 76 17.07 13.43 -7.30
CA THR A 76 16.12 12.99 -6.26
C THR A 76 14.71 13.40 -6.69
N TYR A 77 13.84 12.41 -6.90
CA TYR A 77 12.46 12.65 -7.33
C TYR A 77 11.50 11.62 -6.70
N THR A 78 10.19 11.84 -6.85
CA THR A 78 9.16 10.88 -6.44
C THR A 78 8.68 10.09 -7.66
N PRO A 79 8.97 8.78 -7.77
CA PRO A 79 8.59 7.97 -8.92
C PRO A 79 7.09 7.98 -9.23
N GLY A 80 6.24 7.88 -8.20
CA GLY A 80 4.79 7.92 -8.35
C GLY A 80 4.28 9.19 -9.03
N LEU A 81 4.87 10.34 -8.71
CA LEU A 81 4.50 11.61 -9.34
C LEU A 81 4.92 11.67 -10.81
N TYR A 82 6.09 11.13 -11.14
CA TYR A 82 6.54 11.06 -12.54
C TYR A 82 5.64 10.14 -13.36
N LYS A 83 5.26 8.97 -12.81
CA LYS A 83 4.40 8.01 -13.49
C LYS A 83 3.00 8.54 -13.79
N ILE A 84 2.36 9.26 -12.87
CA ILE A 84 1.04 9.83 -13.18
C ILE A 84 1.10 10.84 -14.32
N TYR A 85 2.20 11.60 -14.46
CA TYR A 85 2.37 12.53 -15.57
C TYR A 85 2.60 11.79 -16.89
N ASP A 86 3.44 10.75 -16.86
CA ASP A 86 3.72 9.87 -17.98
C ASP A 86 2.44 9.21 -18.55
N GLU A 87 1.55 8.72 -17.70
CA GLU A 87 0.26 8.13 -18.13
C GLU A 87 -0.69 9.13 -18.83
N ILE A 88 -0.54 10.44 -18.57
CA ILE A 88 -1.37 11.48 -19.22
C ILE A 88 -0.76 11.93 -20.55
N LEU A 89 0.56 11.84 -20.69
CA LEU A 89 1.25 12.17 -21.95
C LEU A 89 1.22 11.05 -22.98
N GLY A 90 1.06 9.79 -22.53
CA GLY A 90 1.05 8.59 -23.36
C GLY A 90 -0.11 8.46 -24.33
#